data_AF-A0A7L4PR93-F1
#
_entry.id   AF-A0A7L4PR93-F1
#
_cell.length_a   1.000
_cell.length_b   1.000
_cell.length_c   1.000
_cell.angle_alpha   90.00
_cell.angle_beta   90.00
_cell.angle_gamma   90.00
#
_symmetry.space_group_name_H-M   'P 1'
#
loop_
_entity.id
_entity.type
_entity.pdbx_description
1 polymer ?
#
loop_
_entity_poly.entity_id
_entity_poly.type
_entity_poly.pdbx_seq_one_letter_code
_entity_poly.pdbx_strand_id
1 'polypeptide(L)'
;MNNLSKVFGIIILVLVISGAYLFLTDYFSPKWSVKEETFVAAGDTKIFIFDLKPGEDLEIEYKANSLLEIRLVDQPNYELRQNDGFYKYEELPSLSTDGKIFWEAPHGGKWYLILYNRTDRYADINLNVRIVSN
;
A
#
# COMPACT_ATOMS: atom_id res chain seq x y z
N MET A 1 -34.21 12.06 -40.95
CA MET A 1 -33.80 12.01 -39.52
C MET A 1 -34.35 13.22 -38.81
N ASN A 2 -35.24 13.02 -37.83
CA ASN A 2 -35.90 14.09 -37.10
C ASN A 2 -34.93 14.69 -36.04
N ASN A 3 -35.06 15.97 -35.69
CA ASN A 3 -34.13 16.63 -34.76
C ASN A 3 -34.03 15.92 -33.40
N LEU A 4 -35.12 15.30 -32.93
CA LEU A 4 -35.12 14.46 -31.73
C LEU A 4 -34.14 13.28 -31.81
N SER A 5 -34.09 12.59 -32.95
CA SER A 5 -33.20 11.43 -33.13
C SER A 5 -31.70 11.80 -33.12
N LYS A 6 -31.37 13.02 -33.55
CA LYS A 6 -29.99 13.54 -33.47
C LYS A 6 -29.61 13.89 -32.04
N VAL A 7 -30.50 14.56 -31.30
CA VAL A 7 -30.29 14.90 -29.89
C VAL A 7 -30.12 13.64 -29.05
N PHE A 8 -30.95 12.62 -29.28
CA PHE A 8 -30.85 11.33 -28.58
C PHE A 8 -29.51 10.63 -28.86
N GLY A 9 -29.05 10.64 -30.12
CA GLY A 9 -27.74 10.09 -30.48
C GLY A 9 -26.57 10.81 -29.80
N ILE A 10 -26.64 12.14 -29.65
CA ILE A 10 -25.62 12.93 -28.95
C ILE A 10 -25.60 12.59 -27.45
N ILE A 11 -26.77 12.43 -26.82
CA ILE A 11 -26.85 12.04 -25.40
C ILE A 11 -26.21 10.67 -25.17
N ILE A 12 -26.53 9.69 -26.02
CA ILE A 12 -25.92 8.35 -25.92
C ILE A 12 -24.40 8.43 -26.10
N LEU A 13 -23.92 9.22 -27.07
CA LEU A 13 -22.48 9.38 -27.31
C LEU A 13 -21.76 9.97 -26.10
N VAL A 14 -22.33 11.01 -25.48
CA VAL A 14 -21.76 11.63 -24.27
C VAL A 14 -21.72 10.62 -23.12
N LEU A 15 -22.79 9.84 -22.93
CA LEU A 15 -22.82 8.80 -21.89
C LEU A 15 -21.76 7.72 -22.10
N VAL A 16 -21.55 7.26 -23.35
CA VAL A 16 -20.51 6.27 -23.68
C VAL A 16 -19.11 6.83 -23.41
N ILE A 17 -18.83 8.06 -23.83
CA ILE A 17 -17.52 8.70 -23.59
C ILE A 17 -17.27 8.90 -22.10
N SER A 18 -18.30 9.33 -21.36
CA SER A 18 -18.20 9.56 -19.91
C SER A 18 -18.00 8.25 -19.15
N GLY A 19 -18.70 7.19 -19.55
CA GLY A 19 -18.52 5.85 -18.99
C GLY A 19 -17.13 5.28 -19.27
N ALA A 20 -16.62 5.43 -20.50
CA ALA A 20 -15.27 4.98 -20.84
C ALA A 20 -14.20 5.78 -20.09
N TYR A 21 -14.41 7.09 -19.91
CA TYR A 21 -13.51 7.94 -19.14
C TYR A 21 -13.45 7.52 -17.66
N LEU A 22 -14.60 7.28 -17.02
CA LEU A 22 -14.66 6.79 -15.64
C LEU A 22 -13.97 5.42 -15.48
N PHE A 23 -14.20 4.51 -16.43
CA PHE A 23 -13.55 3.21 -16.44
C PHE A 23 -12.03 3.33 -16.58
N LEU A 24 -11.54 4.20 -17.47
CA LEU A 24 -10.11 4.46 -17.61
C LEU A 24 -9.52 5.08 -16.35
N THR A 25 -10.19 6.05 -15.73
CA THR A 25 -9.70 6.67 -14.50
C THR A 25 -9.64 5.69 -13.35
N ASP A 26 -10.61 4.78 -13.20
CA ASP A 26 -10.59 3.75 -12.17
C ASP A 26 -9.55 2.66 -12.46
N TYR A 27 -9.34 2.32 -13.74
CA TYR A 27 -8.35 1.32 -14.15
C TYR A 27 -6.92 1.80 -13.93
N PHE A 28 -6.64 3.08 -14.22
CA PHE A 28 -5.31 3.70 -14.02
C PHE A 28 -5.14 4.38 -12.66
N SER A 29 -6.18 4.45 -11.84
CA SER A 29 -6.05 4.97 -10.48
C SER A 29 -5.17 4.02 -9.67
N PRO A 30 -4.20 4.54 -8.89
CA PRO A 30 -3.37 3.70 -8.05
C PRO A 30 -4.26 2.90 -7.10
N LYS A 31 -4.24 1.57 -7.22
CA LYS A 31 -4.92 0.68 -6.28
C LYS A 31 -4.12 0.67 -4.99
N TRP A 32 -4.45 1.60 -4.10
CA TRP A 32 -3.89 1.64 -2.76
C TRP A 32 -4.34 0.40 -1.99
N SER A 33 -3.38 -0.38 -1.52
CA SER A 33 -3.61 -1.50 -0.61
C SER A 33 -3.77 -1.00 0.82
N VAL A 34 -3.09 0.11 1.17
CA VAL A 34 -3.28 0.84 2.43
C VAL A 34 -3.23 2.34 2.13
N LYS A 35 -4.13 3.12 2.73
CA LYS A 35 -4.13 4.58 2.75
C LYS A 35 -4.78 5.02 4.06
N GLU A 36 -3.98 5.18 5.09
CA GLU A 36 -4.46 5.37 6.46
C GLU A 36 -3.60 6.36 7.24
N GLU A 37 -4.25 7.19 8.05
CA GLU A 37 -3.62 7.91 9.15
C GLU A 37 -3.78 7.05 10.42
N THR A 38 -2.65 6.65 11.01
CA THR A 38 -2.59 5.75 12.15
C THR A 38 -1.61 6.26 13.21
N PHE A 39 -1.64 5.67 14.40
CA PHE A 39 -0.60 5.84 15.40
C PHE A 39 0.01 4.50 15.84
N VAL A 40 1.22 4.54 16.39
CA VAL A 40 1.91 3.42 17.05
C VAL A 40 2.41 3.88 18.40
N ALA A 41 1.99 3.23 19.49
CA ALA A 41 2.41 3.59 20.83
C ALA A 41 3.93 3.37 21.04
N ALA A 42 4.48 3.99 22.09
CA ALA A 42 5.88 3.83 22.46
C ALA A 42 6.21 2.36 22.76
N GLY A 43 7.25 1.81 22.11
CA GLY A 43 7.64 0.41 22.26
C GLY A 43 6.67 -0.60 21.64
N ASP A 44 5.67 -0.16 20.89
CA ASP A 44 4.66 -1.02 20.28
C ASP A 44 4.89 -1.23 18.77
N THR A 45 4.18 -2.21 18.21
CA THR A 45 4.21 -2.55 16.78
C THR A 45 2.85 -2.45 16.14
N LYS A 46 2.77 -1.89 14.92
CA LYS A 46 1.60 -2.04 14.05
C LYS A 46 1.98 -2.85 12.81
N ILE A 47 1.07 -3.72 12.37
CA ILE A 47 1.33 -4.72 11.32
C ILE A 47 0.27 -4.59 10.23
N PHE A 48 0.72 -4.52 8.99
CA PHE A 48 -0.11 -4.56 7.78
C PHE A 48 0.21 -5.82 6.97
N ILE A 49 -0.80 -6.41 6.33
CA ILE A 49 -0.69 -7.69 5.64
C ILE A 49 -1.00 -7.48 4.16
N PHE A 50 -0.16 -8.04 3.31
CA PHE A 50 -0.29 -7.99 1.85
C PHE A 50 -0.21 -9.41 1.30
N ASP A 51 -0.98 -9.69 0.26
CA ASP A 51 -0.90 -10.95 -0.50
C ASP A 51 -0.48 -10.60 -1.92
N LEU A 52 0.77 -10.94 -2.27
CA LEU A 52 1.42 -10.55 -3.51
C LEU A 52 1.44 -11.72 -4.48
N LYS A 53 1.11 -11.49 -5.75
CA LYS A 53 1.36 -12.46 -6.82
C LYS A 53 2.83 -12.43 -7.24
N PRO A 54 3.33 -13.48 -7.92
CA PRO A 54 4.65 -13.41 -8.54
C PRO A 54 4.75 -12.21 -9.50
N GLY A 55 5.78 -11.37 -9.31
CA GLY A 55 6.00 -10.14 -10.08
C GLY A 55 5.24 -8.91 -9.57
N GLU A 56 4.56 -9.02 -8.42
CA GLU A 56 3.99 -7.88 -7.71
C GLU A 56 4.93 -7.42 -6.59
N ASP A 57 5.15 -6.12 -6.52
CA ASP A 57 6.07 -5.41 -5.62
C ASP A 57 5.30 -4.42 -4.74
N LEU A 58 5.98 -3.76 -3.79
CA LEU A 58 5.38 -2.75 -2.91
C LEU A 58 6.00 -1.36 -3.12
N GLU A 59 5.13 -0.37 -3.30
CA GLU A 59 5.48 1.05 -3.19
C GLU A 59 4.94 1.58 -1.86
N ILE A 60 5.83 1.95 -0.94
CA ILE A 60 5.53 2.37 0.42
C ILE A 60 5.89 3.85 0.57
N GLU A 61 4.90 4.70 0.80
CA GLU A 61 5.06 6.10 1.13
C GLU A 61 4.63 6.32 2.58
N TYR A 62 5.49 6.90 3.40
CA TYR A 62 5.18 7.16 4.81
C TYR A 62 5.61 8.55 5.24
N LYS A 63 4.88 9.12 6.18
CA LYS A 63 5.25 10.30 6.94
C LYS A 63 4.88 10.10 8.40
N ALA A 64 5.85 10.08 9.28
CA ALA A 64 5.73 9.94 10.71
C ALA A 64 6.31 11.13 11.47
N ASN A 65 5.81 11.40 12.67
CA ASN A 65 6.40 12.41 13.56
C ASN A 65 7.58 11.87 14.41
N SER A 66 7.93 10.58 14.24
CA SER A 66 8.98 9.87 14.97
C SER A 66 9.70 8.89 14.05
N LEU A 67 10.92 8.48 14.42
CA LEU A 67 11.67 7.45 13.71
C LEU A 67 11.04 6.08 13.95
N LEU A 68 10.73 5.38 12.87
CA LEU A 68 10.13 4.06 12.89
C LEU A 68 11.07 3.05 12.28
N GLU A 69 11.22 1.91 12.94
CA GLU A 69 11.83 0.76 12.31
C GLU A 69 10.78 0.07 11.44
N ILE A 70 11.05 -0.02 10.14
CA ILE A 70 10.14 -0.58 9.16
C ILE A 70 10.74 -1.90 8.68
N ARG A 71 10.01 -3.00 8.87
CA ARG A 71 10.44 -4.34 8.47
C ARG A 71 9.43 -4.99 7.55
N LEU A 72 9.92 -5.77 6.58
CA LEU A 72 9.12 -6.69 5.79
C LEU A 72 9.47 -8.13 6.14
N VAL A 73 8.45 -8.96 6.32
CA VAL A 73 8.58 -10.34 6.75
C VAL A 73 7.66 -11.21 5.91
N ASP A 74 8.16 -12.31 5.37
CA ASP A 74 7.31 -13.30 4.72
C ASP A 74 6.50 -14.10 5.77
N GLN A 75 5.49 -14.85 5.32
CA GLN A 75 4.66 -15.64 6.23
C GLN A 75 5.45 -16.69 7.05
N PRO A 76 6.33 -17.52 6.47
CA PRO A 76 7.08 -18.49 7.26
C PRO A 76 7.91 -17.84 8.39
N ASN A 77 8.58 -16.72 8.12
CA ASN A 77 9.35 -16.01 9.15
C ASN A 77 8.45 -15.29 10.15
N TYR A 78 7.29 -14.79 9.73
CA TYR A 78 6.33 -14.20 10.65
C TYR A 78 5.79 -15.23 11.65
N GLU A 79 5.53 -16.46 11.21
CA GLU A 79 5.13 -17.57 12.07
C GLU A 79 6.26 -17.97 13.04
N LEU A 80 7.53 -17.93 12.61
CA LEU A 80 8.67 -18.13 13.51
C LEU A 80 8.74 -17.04 14.60
N ARG A 81 8.53 -15.76 14.23
CA ARG A 81 8.49 -14.64 15.18
C ARG A 81 7.44 -14.85 16.26
N GLN A 82 6.26 -15.37 15.90
CA GLN A 82 5.17 -15.61 16.86
C GLN A 82 5.49 -16.71 17.88
N ASN A 83 6.40 -17.62 17.54
CA ASN A 83 6.82 -18.73 18.38
C ASN A 83 8.16 -18.47 19.10
N ASP A 84 8.53 -17.19 19.28
CA ASP A 84 9.80 -16.74 19.85
C ASP A 84 11.05 -17.31 19.15
N GLY A 85 10.90 -17.71 17.88
CA GLY A 85 11.98 -18.21 17.05
C GLY A 85 12.80 -17.09 16.42
N PHE A 86 14.06 -17.41 16.07
CA PHE A 86 14.85 -16.55 15.21
C PHE A 86 14.21 -16.49 13.81
N TYR A 87 13.80 -15.30 13.40
CA TYR A 87 13.16 -15.06 12.12
C TYR A 87 13.98 -14.09 11.27
N LYS A 88 13.90 -14.25 9.94
CA LYS A 88 14.51 -13.34 8.99
C LYS A 88 13.53 -12.24 8.61
N TYR A 89 14.04 -11.05 8.37
CA TYR A 89 13.28 -9.92 7.89
C TYR A 89 14.16 -9.02 7.04
N GLU A 90 13.51 -8.25 6.18
CA GLU A 90 14.14 -7.17 5.44
C GLU A 90 13.89 -5.86 6.19
N GLU A 91 14.96 -5.18 6.58
CA GLU A 91 14.88 -3.87 7.21
C GLU A 91 14.90 -2.80 6.12
N LEU A 92 13.84 -2.01 6.05
CA LEU A 92 13.76 -0.88 5.15
C LEU A 92 14.43 0.35 5.80
N PRO A 93 14.98 1.28 5.00
CA PRO A 93 15.67 2.46 5.54
C PRO A 93 14.77 3.26 6.49
N SER A 94 15.12 3.28 7.77
CA SER A 94 14.42 4.01 8.84
C SER A 94 15.02 5.40 9.12
N LEU A 95 15.71 5.97 8.14
CA LEU A 95 16.62 7.11 8.33
C LEU A 95 15.90 8.47 8.39
N SER A 96 14.58 8.52 8.16
CA SER A 96 13.82 9.76 8.09
C SER A 96 12.40 9.61 8.63
N THR A 97 11.83 10.75 9.03
CA THR A 97 10.42 10.91 9.40
C THR A 97 9.49 10.82 8.20
N ASP A 98 10.00 10.81 6.98
CA ASP A 98 9.22 10.72 5.76
C ASP A 98 10.04 10.03 4.68
N GLY A 99 9.38 9.21 3.88
CA GLY A 99 10.09 8.40 2.90
C GLY A 99 9.17 7.78 1.87
N LYS A 100 9.76 7.51 0.71
CA LYS A 100 9.17 6.72 -0.36
C LYS A 100 10.11 5.59 -0.70
N ILE A 101 9.64 4.37 -0.55
CA ILE A 101 10.41 3.14 -0.72
C ILE A 101 9.73 2.32 -1.80
N PHE A 102 10.50 1.90 -2.79
CA PHE A 102 10.11 0.85 -3.72
C PHE A 102 10.80 -0.43 -3.26
N TRP A 103 10.01 -1.46 -3.00
CA TRP A 103 10.51 -2.74 -2.52
C TRP A 103 10.09 -3.85 -3.48
N GLU A 104 11.11 -4.52 -4.03
CA GLU A 104 10.96 -5.64 -4.95
C GLU A 104 10.78 -6.93 -4.16
N ALA A 105 9.64 -7.59 -4.33
CA ALA A 105 9.33 -8.80 -3.59
C ALA A 105 10.15 -9.98 -4.14
N PRO A 106 10.95 -10.68 -3.31
CA PRO A 106 11.74 -11.82 -3.77
C PRO A 106 10.87 -12.99 -4.30
N HIS A 107 9.63 -13.07 -3.82
CA HIS A 107 8.63 -14.04 -4.25
C HIS A 107 7.21 -13.55 -3.94
N GLY A 108 6.23 -14.11 -4.64
CA GLY A 108 4.82 -13.96 -4.27
C GLY A 108 4.48 -14.66 -2.95
N GLY A 109 3.29 -14.38 -2.43
CA GLY A 109 2.76 -14.91 -1.18
C GLY A 109 2.40 -13.80 -0.19
N LYS A 110 2.16 -14.21 1.06
CA LYS A 110 1.77 -13.29 2.11
C LYS A 110 2.98 -12.64 2.78
N TRP A 111 2.93 -11.31 2.85
CA TRP A 111 3.95 -10.45 3.41
C TRP A 111 3.38 -9.55 4.52
N TYR A 112 4.22 -9.25 5.50
CA TYR A 112 3.88 -8.47 6.69
C TYR A 112 4.78 -7.25 6.77
N LEU A 113 4.20 -6.06 6.64
CA LEU A 113 4.86 -4.80 6.92
C LEU A 113 4.70 -4.49 8.40
N ILE A 114 5.80 -4.48 9.13
CA ILE A 114 5.83 -4.23 10.56
C ILE A 114 6.45 -2.85 10.79
N LEU A 115 5.67 -1.96 11.41
CA LEU A 115 6.12 -0.67 11.90
C LEU A 115 6.38 -0.80 13.39
N TYR A 116 7.64 -0.71 13.80
CA TYR A 116 8.05 -0.77 15.19
C TYR A 116 8.50 0.60 15.68
N ASN A 117 7.85 1.10 16.73
CA ASN A 117 8.22 2.36 17.35
C ASN A 117 9.22 2.11 18.49
N ARG A 118 10.50 2.34 18.22
CA ARG A 118 11.59 2.19 19.21
C ARG A 118 11.68 3.33 20.21
N THR A 119 10.88 4.38 20.03
CA THR A 119 10.96 5.59 20.84
C THR A 119 10.07 5.51 22.08
N ASP A 120 10.29 6.43 23.01
CA ASP A 120 9.52 6.60 24.25
C ASP A 120 8.23 7.41 24.06
N ARG A 121 7.94 7.85 22.83
CA ARG A 121 6.76 8.64 22.46
C ARG A 121 5.90 7.89 21.47
N TYR A 122 4.62 8.26 21.36
CA TYR A 122 3.78 7.75 20.29
C TYR A 122 4.25 8.31 18.93
N ALA A 123 4.04 7.52 17.88
CA ALA A 123 4.32 7.90 16.51
C ALA A 123 3.01 8.04 15.74
N ASP A 124 2.68 9.24 15.27
CA ASP A 124 1.61 9.44 14.29
C ASP A 124 2.18 9.19 12.90
N ILE A 125 1.45 8.47 12.06
CA ILE A 125 1.92 7.95 10.76
C ILE A 125 0.82 8.13 9.72
N ASN A 126 1.14 8.84 8.65
CA ASN A 126 0.40 8.76 7.40
C ASN A 126 1.09 7.72 6.52
N LEU A 127 0.44 6.59 6.28
CA LEU A 127 0.98 5.47 5.52
C LEU A 127 0.14 5.24 4.26
N ASN A 128 0.82 5.20 3.12
CA ASN A 128 0.23 4.82 1.85
C ASN A 128 1.05 3.69 1.23
N VAL A 129 0.43 2.56 0.97
CA VAL A 129 1.07 1.39 0.35
C VAL A 129 0.29 0.99 -0.89
N ARG A 130 1.01 0.76 -1.99
CA ARG A 130 0.46 0.24 -3.23
C ARG A 130 1.14 -1.06 -3.58
N ILE A 131 0.35 -2.01 -4.08
CA ILE A 131 0.88 -3.14 -4.82
C ILE A 131 1.06 -2.70 -6.27
N VAL A 132 2.25 -2.90 -6.81
CA VAL A 132 2.61 -2.53 -8.18
C VAL A 132 3.00 -3.79 -8.94
N SER A 133 2.49 -3.96 -10.16
CA SER A 133 2.88 -5.07 -11.03
C SER A 133 3.91 -4.56 -12.03
N ASN A 134 5.04 -5.27 -12.13
CA ASN A 134 6.04 -5.04 -13.18
C ASN A 134 5.62 -5.69 -14.50
#